data_AF-A0A183MWN2-F1
#
_entry.id   AF-A0A183MWN2-F1
#
_cell.length_a   1.000
_cell.length_b   1.000
_cell.length_c   1.000
_cell.angle_alpha   90.00
_cell.angle_beta   90.00
_cell.angle_gamma   90.00
#
_symmetry.space_group_name_H-M   'P 1'
#
loop_
_entity.id
_entity.type
_entity.pdbx_description
1 polymer ?
#
loop_
_entity_poly.entity_id
_entity_poly.type
_entity_poly.pdbx_seq_one_letter_code
_entity_poly.pdbx_strand_id
1 'polypeptide(L)'
;MPLPPWPQIIPPQLPYAVGRGMTWYANDLNIAIEYYEDYCVPIFEPTSYFPCILFNFNHTAYLIAPVDSGYGPCCVYRKSFDIPKRNFMEQFAKFYNGTTEQLGLGLLNQTIQWWVIPCDNGNQNKYYLKQRNKSSLTSHSVFGGYGWTVEKSKNRVPVCFWYEGNVGWTQQLFFNFVTDGPRIYDLEGFRLPEICKTDITCIFRP
;
A
#
# COMPACT_ATOMS: atom_id res chain seq x y z
N MET A 1 -0.05 -4.33 -19.87
CA MET A 1 -0.74 -4.72 -18.61
C MET A 1 -1.99 -3.88 -18.49
N PRO A 2 -3.12 -4.42 -18.01
CA PRO A 2 -4.30 -3.62 -17.74
C PRO A 2 -4.09 -2.72 -16.53
N LEU A 3 -4.88 -1.65 -16.47
CA LEU A 3 -4.79 -0.61 -15.46
C LEU A 3 -5.39 -1.11 -14.13
N PRO A 4 -4.73 -0.85 -12.98
CA PRO A 4 -5.36 -1.01 -11.69
C PRO A 4 -6.41 0.10 -11.44
N PRO A 5 -7.45 -0.15 -10.60
CA PRO A 5 -7.71 -1.40 -9.89
C PRO A 5 -8.23 -2.48 -10.84
N TRP A 6 -7.63 -3.66 -10.76
CA TRP A 6 -7.99 -4.85 -11.52
C TRP A 6 -9.29 -5.44 -10.95
N PRO A 7 -10.34 -5.58 -11.78
CA PRO A 7 -11.69 -5.95 -11.32
C PRO A 7 -11.85 -7.45 -11.03
N GLN A 8 -10.84 -8.27 -11.33
CA GLN A 8 -10.91 -9.72 -11.15
C GLN A 8 -9.97 -10.17 -10.03
N ILE A 9 -10.30 -11.31 -9.42
CA ILE A 9 -9.47 -11.92 -8.37
C ILE A 9 -8.20 -12.56 -8.97
N ILE A 10 -8.26 -12.96 -10.24
CA ILE A 10 -7.13 -13.58 -10.97
C ILE A 10 -6.42 -12.50 -11.78
N PRO A 11 -5.12 -12.25 -11.56
CA PRO A 11 -4.39 -11.26 -12.33
C PRO A 11 -4.30 -11.59 -13.83
N PRO A 12 -4.13 -10.58 -14.69
CA PRO A 12 -4.36 -10.70 -16.13
C PRO A 12 -3.27 -11.45 -16.90
N GLN A 13 -1.99 -11.35 -16.51
CA GLN A 13 -0.85 -11.94 -17.23
C GLN A 13 0.30 -12.29 -16.28
N LEU A 14 0.91 -13.46 -16.46
CA LEU A 14 2.17 -13.83 -15.80
C LEU A 14 3.32 -12.95 -16.35
N PRO A 15 4.34 -12.64 -15.53
CA PRO A 15 4.51 -13.07 -14.14
C PRO A 15 3.68 -12.20 -13.17
N TYR A 16 2.91 -12.85 -12.30
CA TYR A 16 2.26 -12.22 -11.15
C TYR A 16 2.49 -13.09 -9.92
N ALA A 17 2.38 -12.48 -8.74
CA ALA A 17 2.46 -13.15 -7.46
C ALA A 17 1.23 -12.75 -6.63
N VAL A 18 0.59 -13.72 -5.96
CA VAL A 18 -0.54 -13.47 -5.06
C VAL A 18 -0.14 -13.92 -3.66
N GLY A 19 -0.04 -12.97 -2.74
CA GLY A 19 0.29 -13.23 -1.35
C GLY A 19 -0.88 -12.95 -0.42
N ARG A 20 -0.78 -13.48 0.79
CA ARG A 20 -1.67 -13.26 1.91
C ARG A 20 -0.99 -12.41 2.96
N GLY A 21 -1.79 -11.76 3.77
CA GLY A 21 -1.29 -10.91 4.83
C GLY A 21 -2.38 -10.51 5.81
N MET A 22 -1.97 -9.82 6.85
CA MET A 22 -2.84 -9.27 7.87
C MET A 22 -2.35 -7.88 8.23
N THR A 23 -3.30 -6.98 8.49
CA THR A 23 -2.95 -5.62 8.85
C THR A 23 -3.72 -5.17 10.07
N TRP A 24 -3.04 -4.47 10.96
CA TRP A 24 -3.59 -3.84 12.15
C TRP A 24 -3.26 -2.35 12.13
N TYR A 25 -4.26 -1.51 12.44
CA TYR A 25 -4.11 -0.06 12.48
C TYR A 25 -4.67 0.49 13.80
N ALA A 26 -3.85 1.28 14.51
CA ALA A 26 -4.26 2.10 15.64
C ALA A 26 -3.91 3.56 15.34
N ASN A 27 -4.86 4.28 14.74
CA ASN A 27 -4.69 5.69 14.36
C ASN A 27 -4.36 6.60 15.55
N ASP A 28 -4.91 6.33 16.72
CA ASP A 28 -4.73 7.17 17.90
C ASP A 28 -3.32 7.01 18.51
N LEU A 29 -2.71 5.84 18.29
CA LEU A 29 -1.33 5.54 18.67
C LEU A 29 -0.32 5.81 17.55
N ASN A 30 -0.81 6.16 16.35
CA ASN A 30 -0.01 6.26 15.12
C ASN A 30 0.80 4.96 14.87
N ILE A 31 0.16 3.79 15.00
CA ILE A 31 0.79 2.48 14.77
C ILE A 31 0.02 1.72 13.68
N ALA A 32 0.75 1.20 12.71
CA ALA A 32 0.34 0.22 11.72
C ALA A 32 1.31 -0.94 11.76
N ILE A 33 0.77 -2.15 11.67
CA ILE A 33 1.54 -3.38 11.49
C ILE A 33 0.93 -4.09 10.28
N GLU A 34 1.75 -4.35 9.27
CA GLU A 34 1.41 -5.12 8.09
C GLU A 34 2.29 -6.37 8.06
N TYR A 35 1.65 -7.53 8.19
CA TYR A 35 2.27 -8.83 8.05
C TYR A 35 2.00 -9.39 6.67
N TYR A 36 3.07 -9.76 5.98
CA TYR A 36 3.06 -10.38 4.67
C TYR A 36 3.56 -11.82 4.80
N GLU A 37 2.69 -12.78 4.49
CA GLU A 37 2.96 -14.21 4.72
C GLU A 37 3.76 -14.84 3.58
N ASP A 38 3.49 -14.43 2.34
CA ASP A 38 4.07 -15.10 1.16
C ASP A 38 5.10 -14.20 0.45
N TYR A 39 4.75 -12.94 0.21
CA TYR A 39 5.58 -11.97 -0.52
C TYR A 39 5.57 -10.63 0.19
N CYS A 40 6.75 -10.14 0.55
CA CYS A 40 6.89 -8.80 1.08
C CYS A 40 6.44 -7.78 0.04
N VAL A 41 5.88 -6.64 0.49
CA VAL A 41 5.36 -5.57 -0.38
C VAL A 41 6.39 -5.26 -1.48
N PRO A 42 5.97 -5.16 -2.76
CA PRO A 42 6.87 -5.09 -3.91
C PRO A 42 7.62 -3.75 -4.06
N ILE A 43 7.90 -3.04 -2.96
CA ILE A 43 8.78 -1.86 -2.92
C ILE A 43 10.27 -2.27 -2.91
N PHE A 44 10.57 -3.56 -2.69
CA PHE A 44 11.93 -4.06 -2.52
C PHE A 44 12.42 -4.86 -3.75
N GLU A 45 13.44 -4.33 -4.45
CA GLU A 45 14.13 -5.00 -5.56
C GLU A 45 15.28 -5.89 -5.05
N PRO A 46 15.73 -6.92 -5.81
CA PRO A 46 15.17 -7.42 -7.07
C PRO A 46 14.06 -8.47 -6.87
N THR A 47 13.84 -8.94 -5.65
CA THR A 47 12.95 -10.06 -5.33
C THR A 47 12.42 -9.94 -3.91
N SER A 48 11.14 -9.64 -3.75
CA SER A 48 10.42 -9.60 -2.46
C SER A 48 9.77 -10.95 -2.11
N TYR A 49 10.35 -12.06 -2.58
CA TYR A 49 9.77 -13.41 -2.46
C TYR A 49 10.05 -14.04 -1.08
N PHE A 50 9.69 -13.34 -0.01
CA PHE A 50 9.88 -13.76 1.37
C PHE A 50 8.82 -13.13 2.28
N PRO A 51 8.46 -13.76 3.41
CA PRO A 51 7.58 -13.16 4.41
C PRO A 51 8.23 -11.95 5.08
N CYS A 52 7.44 -10.95 5.48
CA CYS A 52 7.96 -9.81 6.22
C CYS A 52 6.91 -9.16 7.11
N ILE A 53 7.37 -8.37 8.08
CA ILE A 53 6.53 -7.46 8.86
C ILE A 53 7.01 -6.03 8.60
N LEU A 54 6.15 -5.20 8.03
CA LEU A 54 6.36 -3.76 7.95
C LEU A 54 5.53 -3.13 9.07
N PHE A 55 6.15 -2.34 9.93
CA PHE A 55 5.42 -1.63 10.97
C PHE A 55 6.01 -0.26 11.21
N ASN A 56 5.22 0.66 11.77
CA ASN A 56 5.75 1.92 12.23
C ASN A 56 5.67 2.05 13.75
N PHE A 57 6.71 2.64 14.32
CA PHE A 57 6.82 2.94 15.74
C PHE A 57 7.57 4.25 15.91
N ASN A 58 7.01 5.18 16.69
CA ASN A 58 7.61 6.50 16.96
C ASN A 58 8.09 7.21 15.68
N HIS A 59 7.18 7.39 14.71
CA HIS A 59 7.45 8.05 13.41
C HIS A 59 8.53 7.37 12.55
N THR A 60 8.87 6.11 12.81
CA THR A 60 9.85 5.34 12.03
C THR A 60 9.23 4.05 11.56
N ALA A 61 9.32 3.79 10.25
CA ALA A 61 8.93 2.52 9.65
C ALA A 61 10.10 1.54 9.68
N TYR A 62 9.84 0.35 10.17
CA TYR A 62 10.77 -0.77 10.29
C TYR A 62 10.28 -1.94 9.46
N LEU A 63 11.23 -2.71 8.93
CA LEU A 63 10.99 -3.96 8.23
C LEU A 63 11.68 -5.09 8.99
N ILE A 64 10.94 -6.11 9.39
CA ILE A 64 11.48 -7.40 9.84
C ILE A 64 11.36 -8.38 8.68
N ALA A 65 12.45 -9.06 8.37
CA ALA A 65 12.53 -10.04 7.30
C ALA A 65 13.54 -11.16 7.65
N PRO A 66 13.50 -12.32 6.96
CA PRO A 66 14.54 -13.33 7.07
C PRO A 66 15.95 -12.76 6.79
N VAL A 67 16.98 -13.24 7.50
CA VAL A 67 18.36 -12.72 7.37
C VAL A 67 18.93 -12.94 5.96
N ASP A 68 18.61 -14.08 5.37
CA ASP A 68 19.00 -14.48 4.01
C ASP A 68 18.33 -13.65 2.90
N SER A 69 17.27 -12.89 3.21
CA SER A 69 16.68 -11.92 2.27
C SER A 69 17.59 -10.72 1.96
N GLY A 70 18.60 -10.47 2.79
CA GLY A 70 19.42 -9.25 2.74
C GLY A 70 18.79 -8.03 3.42
N TYR A 71 17.54 -8.14 3.89
CA TYR A 71 16.81 -7.10 4.62
C TYR A 71 16.71 -7.37 6.14
N GLY A 72 16.88 -8.63 6.53
CA GLY A 72 16.74 -9.08 7.91
C GLY A 72 17.96 -8.83 8.79
N PRO A 73 17.84 -9.07 10.12
CA PRO A 73 16.60 -9.47 10.79
C PRO A 73 15.65 -8.29 11.06
N CYS A 74 16.16 -7.06 11.07
CA CYS A 74 15.35 -5.85 11.03
C CYS A 74 16.16 -4.68 10.45
N CYS A 75 15.49 -3.81 9.70
CA CYS A 75 16.08 -2.57 9.18
C CYS A 75 15.08 -1.41 9.24
N VAL A 76 15.61 -0.19 9.27
CA VAL A 76 14.85 1.06 9.17
C VAL A 76 14.49 1.28 7.71
N TYR A 77 13.21 1.15 7.38
CA TYR A 77 12.70 1.39 6.04
C TYR A 77 12.64 2.90 5.75
N ARG A 78 12.02 3.68 6.65
CA ARG A 78 11.88 5.12 6.49
C ARG A 78 11.72 5.84 7.82
N LYS A 79 12.46 6.93 8.01
CA LYS A 79 12.24 7.88 9.11
C LYS A 79 11.19 8.91 8.71
N SER A 80 10.51 9.50 9.70
CA SER A 80 9.39 10.42 9.50
C SER A 80 8.24 9.78 8.71
N PHE A 81 7.87 8.55 9.09
CA PHE A 81 6.78 7.80 8.51
C PHE A 81 5.60 7.73 9.47
N ASP A 82 4.52 8.41 9.10
CA ASP A 82 3.25 8.42 9.81
C ASP A 82 2.20 7.65 9.05
N ILE A 83 1.28 7.03 9.78
CA ILE A 83 0.17 6.32 9.16
C ILE A 83 -0.89 7.32 8.70
N PRO A 84 -1.65 7.01 7.63
CA PRO A 84 -2.74 7.87 7.20
C PRO A 84 -3.72 8.15 8.35
N LYS A 85 -3.96 9.44 8.63
CA LYS A 85 -4.90 9.85 9.68
C LYS A 85 -6.33 9.45 9.31
N ARG A 86 -7.23 9.36 10.30
CA ARG A 86 -8.67 9.05 10.08
C ARG A 86 -9.33 9.97 9.06
N ASN A 87 -8.95 11.25 9.01
CA ASN A 87 -9.45 12.23 8.06
C ASN A 87 -8.68 12.25 6.73
N PHE A 88 -7.93 11.19 6.41
CA PHE A 88 -7.22 11.04 5.13
C PHE A 88 -8.12 11.34 3.93
N MET A 89 -9.37 10.89 3.95
CA MET A 89 -10.32 11.13 2.86
C MET A 89 -10.60 12.63 2.63
N GLU A 90 -10.69 13.42 3.70
CA GLU A 90 -10.87 14.88 3.64
C GLU A 90 -9.58 15.56 3.14
N GLN A 91 -8.43 15.14 3.69
CA GLN A 91 -7.12 15.69 3.30
C GLN A 91 -6.81 15.44 1.81
N PHE A 92 -7.26 14.31 1.27
CA PHE A 92 -7.04 13.90 -0.11
C PHE A 92 -8.27 14.13 -1.00
N ALA A 93 -9.27 14.92 -0.57
CA ALA A 93 -10.51 15.14 -1.31
C ALA A 93 -10.29 15.62 -2.77
N LYS A 94 -9.22 16.38 -3.03
CA LYS A 94 -8.84 16.83 -4.38
C LYS A 94 -8.48 15.70 -5.35
N PHE A 95 -8.17 14.50 -4.83
CA PHE A 95 -7.84 13.31 -5.60
C PHE A 95 -9.03 12.36 -5.77
N TYR A 96 -10.22 12.74 -5.28
CA TYR A 96 -11.43 11.98 -5.51
C TYR A 96 -11.72 11.89 -7.02
N ASN A 97 -11.83 10.67 -7.53
CA ASN A 97 -12.01 10.40 -8.96
C ASN A 97 -13.42 9.92 -9.31
N GLY A 98 -14.21 9.51 -8.32
CA GLY A 98 -15.61 9.12 -8.52
C GLY A 98 -15.99 7.83 -7.79
N THR A 99 -17.15 7.30 -8.18
CA THR A 99 -17.74 6.09 -7.61
C THR A 99 -17.92 5.05 -8.72
N THR A 100 -17.66 3.79 -8.40
CA THR A 100 -18.03 2.66 -9.26
C THR A 100 -19.04 1.78 -8.52
N GLU A 101 -20.02 1.29 -9.26
CA GLU A 101 -20.95 0.26 -8.79
C GLU A 101 -20.54 -1.07 -9.42
N GLN A 102 -20.44 -2.12 -8.59
CA GLN A 102 -20.19 -3.50 -9.05
C GLN A 102 -18.92 -3.65 -9.89
N LEU A 103 -17.77 -3.26 -9.33
CA LEU A 103 -16.48 -3.48 -9.99
C LEU A 103 -16.15 -4.98 -9.99
N GLY A 104 -16.54 -5.73 -11.01
CA GLY A 104 -16.17 -7.13 -11.14
C GLY A 104 -16.78 -8.07 -10.09
N LEU A 105 -15.99 -9.01 -9.55
CA LEU A 105 -16.48 -10.12 -8.71
C LEU A 105 -16.02 -10.03 -7.24
N GLY A 106 -16.74 -10.71 -6.36
CA GLY A 106 -16.35 -10.88 -4.94
C GLY A 106 -16.35 -9.56 -4.17
N LEU A 107 -15.24 -9.26 -3.48
CA LEU A 107 -15.07 -8.05 -2.67
C LEU A 107 -15.27 -6.76 -3.47
N LEU A 108 -14.95 -6.75 -4.77
CA LEU A 108 -15.10 -5.54 -5.59
C LEU A 108 -16.52 -5.37 -6.15
N ASN A 109 -17.40 -6.37 -6.02
CA ASN A 109 -18.80 -6.33 -6.43
C ASN A 109 -19.68 -5.54 -5.42
N GLN A 110 -19.31 -4.29 -5.18
CA GLN A 110 -20.02 -3.37 -4.29
C GLN A 110 -19.84 -1.93 -4.78
N THR A 111 -20.48 -0.97 -4.10
CA THR A 111 -20.28 0.45 -4.39
C THR A 111 -18.99 0.94 -3.74
N ILE A 112 -18.04 1.39 -4.56
CA ILE A 112 -16.70 1.83 -4.12
C ILE A 112 -16.44 3.26 -4.57
N GLN A 113 -15.94 4.09 -3.66
CA GLN A 113 -15.43 5.43 -3.95
C GLN A 113 -13.91 5.40 -4.09
N TRP A 114 -13.40 6.14 -5.08
CA TRP A 114 -12.00 6.08 -5.48
C TRP A 114 -11.26 7.40 -5.30
N TRP A 115 -10.06 7.32 -4.74
CA TRP A 115 -9.07 8.39 -4.70
C TRP A 115 -7.88 7.98 -5.55
N VAL A 116 -7.58 8.74 -6.60
CA VAL A 116 -6.55 8.42 -7.58
C VAL A 116 -5.43 9.45 -7.49
N ILE A 117 -4.23 8.98 -7.15
CA ILE A 117 -3.04 9.80 -6.98
C ILE A 117 -2.30 9.87 -8.33
N PRO A 118 -2.17 11.05 -8.94
CA PRO A 118 -1.41 11.23 -10.17
C PRO A 118 0.09 11.04 -9.93
N CYS A 119 0.85 10.71 -10.97
CA CYS A 119 2.31 10.76 -10.92
C CYS A 119 2.81 12.21 -10.76
N ASP A 120 3.88 12.42 -9.98
CA ASP A 120 4.47 13.75 -9.67
C ASP A 120 4.85 14.57 -10.91
N ASN A 121 5.07 13.92 -12.06
CA ASN A 121 5.34 14.58 -13.34
C ASN A 121 4.14 15.38 -13.90
N GLY A 122 2.95 15.29 -13.30
CA GLY A 122 1.78 16.06 -13.71
C GLY A 122 1.80 17.54 -13.31
N ASN A 123 2.72 17.95 -12.44
CA ASN A 123 2.73 19.30 -11.84
C ASN A 123 4.02 20.11 -12.02
N GLN A 124 4.80 19.85 -13.08
CA GLN A 124 5.78 20.83 -13.56
C GLN A 124 5.64 21.05 -15.06
N ASN A 125 5.10 22.22 -15.41
CA ASN A 125 5.16 22.86 -16.73
C ASN A 125 4.31 22.26 -17.86
N LYS A 126 3.05 22.70 -17.94
CA LYS A 126 2.31 22.91 -19.21
C LYS A 126 2.95 24.00 -20.11
N TYR A 127 4.27 24.18 -20.05
CA TYR A 127 5.01 25.08 -20.92
C TYR A 127 6.01 24.26 -21.72
N TYR A 128 5.70 24.12 -23.01
CA TYR A 128 6.61 23.93 -24.14
C TYR A 128 7.89 23.15 -23.84
N LEU A 129 7.95 21.88 -24.25
CA LEU A 129 9.14 21.34 -24.91
C LEU A 129 8.78 20.07 -25.70
N LYS A 130 9.15 20.11 -26.98
CA LYS A 130 8.96 19.07 -28.00
C LYS A 130 9.37 17.69 -27.48
N GLN A 131 8.50 16.72 -27.77
CA GLN A 131 8.74 15.30 -27.66
C GLN A 131 10.13 14.94 -28.22
N ARG A 132 11.07 14.59 -27.34
CA ARG A 132 12.27 13.84 -27.71
C ARG A 132 11.95 12.37 -27.49
N ASN A 133 11.97 11.64 -28.59
CA ASN A 133 11.90 10.18 -28.66
C ASN A 133 12.83 9.54 -27.62
N LYS A 134 12.26 9.17 -26.48
CA LYS A 134 12.82 8.16 -25.57
C LYS A 134 11.82 7.03 -25.59
N SER A 135 12.28 5.84 -25.93
CA SER A 135 11.55 4.58 -25.86
C SER A 135 10.85 4.44 -24.50
N SER A 136 9.61 4.90 -24.39
CA SER A 136 8.84 4.81 -23.15
C SER A 136 8.01 3.54 -23.21
N LEU A 137 8.50 2.47 -22.59
CA LEU A 137 7.60 1.48 -22.02
C LEU A 137 6.84 2.17 -20.87
N THR A 138 5.82 2.92 -21.28
CA THR A 138 4.63 3.39 -20.55
C THR A 138 4.79 3.61 -19.04
N SER A 139 5.29 4.78 -18.63
CA SER A 139 4.93 5.33 -17.31
C SER A 139 3.44 5.68 -17.38
N HIS A 140 2.57 5.04 -16.59
CA HIS A 140 1.17 5.44 -16.61
C HIS A 140 0.98 6.81 -15.93
N SER A 141 -0.17 7.43 -16.16
CA SER A 141 -0.48 8.77 -15.66
C SER A 141 -0.79 8.83 -14.16
N VAL A 142 -0.83 7.69 -13.47
CA VAL A 142 -1.31 7.51 -12.11
C VAL A 142 -0.24 6.77 -11.30
N PHE A 143 0.08 7.29 -10.12
CA PHE A 143 1.00 6.62 -9.21
C PHE A 143 0.29 5.49 -8.43
N GLY A 144 -0.96 5.70 -8.04
CA GLY A 144 -1.73 4.72 -7.29
C GLY A 144 -3.08 5.24 -6.86
N GLY A 145 -3.74 4.53 -5.95
CA GLY A 145 -5.01 4.97 -5.41
C GLY A 145 -5.59 4.08 -4.33
N TYR A 146 -6.73 4.54 -3.79
CA TYR A 146 -7.46 3.90 -2.70
C TYR A 146 -8.93 3.75 -3.06
N GLY A 147 -9.52 2.62 -2.69
CA GLY A 147 -10.94 2.33 -2.80
C GLY A 147 -11.56 2.09 -1.44
N TRP A 148 -12.67 2.76 -1.16
CA TRP A 148 -13.42 2.64 0.10
C TRP A 148 -14.89 2.32 -0.14
N THR A 149 -15.52 1.59 0.77
CA THR A 149 -16.96 1.30 0.71
C THR A 149 -17.80 2.57 0.82
N VAL A 150 -18.94 2.61 0.15
CA VAL A 150 -19.93 3.69 0.33
C VAL A 150 -20.75 3.52 1.61
N GLU A 151 -21.04 4.66 2.23
CA GLU A 151 -21.75 5.02 3.48
C GLU A 151 -23.01 4.26 3.93
N LYS A 152 -23.43 3.15 3.30
CA LYS A 152 -24.65 2.43 3.72
C LYS A 152 -24.54 1.83 5.13
N SER A 153 -23.32 1.60 5.61
CA SER A 153 -23.02 1.38 7.02
C SER A 153 -22.27 2.61 7.54
N LYS A 154 -22.51 3.03 8.78
CA LYS A 154 -21.85 4.20 9.40
C LYS A 154 -20.31 4.10 9.46
N ASN A 155 -19.73 3.00 9.00
CA ASN A 155 -18.30 2.74 8.97
C ASN A 155 -17.85 2.55 7.52
N ARG A 156 -17.21 3.57 6.94
CA ARG A 156 -16.45 3.40 5.69
C ARG A 156 -15.23 2.55 6.00
N VAL A 157 -14.99 1.50 5.20
CA VAL A 157 -13.83 0.60 5.37
C VAL A 157 -12.98 0.58 4.10
N PRO A 158 -11.66 0.41 4.20
CA PRO A 158 -10.81 0.27 3.04
C PRO A 158 -11.14 -1.04 2.31
N VAL A 159 -11.14 -1.01 0.99
CA VAL A 159 -11.44 -2.15 0.12
C VAL A 159 -10.23 -2.50 -0.74
N CYS A 160 -9.57 -1.48 -1.29
CA CYS A 160 -8.51 -1.66 -2.27
C CYS A 160 -7.44 -0.58 -2.09
N PHE A 161 -6.18 -0.97 -2.18
CA PHE A 161 -5.05 -0.08 -2.36
C PHE A 161 -4.22 -0.59 -3.52
N TRP A 162 -3.73 0.31 -4.37
CA TRP A 162 -2.84 -0.07 -5.46
C TRP A 162 -1.84 1.05 -5.72
N TYR A 163 -0.68 0.67 -6.26
CA TYR A 163 0.31 1.61 -6.75
C TYR A 163 1.14 0.98 -7.86
N GLU A 164 1.77 1.85 -8.64
CA GLU A 164 2.69 1.50 -9.71
C GLU A 164 4.11 1.43 -9.17
N GLY A 165 4.78 0.32 -9.44
CA GLY A 165 6.19 0.13 -9.14
C GLY A 165 7.04 0.30 -10.40
N ASN A 166 8.34 0.06 -10.26
CA ASN A 166 9.29 0.13 -11.37
C ASN A 166 8.98 -0.89 -12.48
N VAL A 167 8.45 -2.05 -12.11
CA VAL A 167 8.13 -3.16 -13.03
C VAL A 167 6.70 -3.65 -12.75
N GLY A 168 5.70 -2.87 -13.15
CA GLY A 168 4.29 -3.23 -13.06
C GLY A 168 3.54 -2.49 -11.94
N TRP A 169 2.51 -3.13 -11.38
CA TRP A 169 1.69 -2.58 -10.32
C TRP A 169 1.41 -3.64 -9.26
N THR A 170 1.05 -3.18 -8.06
CA THR A 170 0.51 -4.04 -7.00
C THR A 170 -0.88 -3.61 -6.61
N GLN A 171 -1.69 -4.55 -6.16
CA GLN A 171 -3.02 -4.31 -5.64
C GLN A 171 -3.21 -5.16 -4.39
N GLN A 172 -3.60 -4.50 -3.32
CA GLN A 172 -3.99 -5.11 -2.06
C GLN A 172 -5.50 -5.00 -1.92
N LEU A 173 -6.14 -6.13 -1.63
CA LEU A 173 -7.57 -6.22 -1.38
C LEU A 173 -7.79 -6.49 0.11
N PHE A 174 -8.59 -5.65 0.76
CA PHE A 174 -8.85 -5.73 2.20
C PHE A 174 -10.23 -6.32 2.46
N PHE A 175 -10.30 -7.37 3.26
CA PHE A 175 -11.54 -8.03 3.66
C PHE A 175 -11.51 -8.37 5.16
N ASN A 176 -12.66 -8.75 5.72
CA ASN A 176 -12.82 -9.05 7.15
C ASN A 176 -12.40 -7.90 8.08
N PHE A 177 -12.70 -6.66 7.70
CA PHE A 177 -12.44 -5.50 8.55
C PHE A 177 -13.29 -5.57 9.83
N VAL A 178 -12.63 -5.47 10.98
CA VAL A 178 -13.27 -5.46 12.31
C VAL A 178 -12.77 -4.26 13.10
N THR A 179 -13.69 -3.56 13.78
CA THR A 179 -13.37 -2.39 14.62
C THR A 179 -13.15 -2.73 16.08
N ASP A 180 -13.47 -3.95 16.50
CA ASP A 180 -13.55 -4.42 17.89
C ASP A 180 -13.04 -5.87 18.03
N GLY A 181 -12.08 -6.27 17.17
CA GLY A 181 -11.51 -7.61 17.18
C GLY A 181 -10.64 -7.90 18.42
N PRO A 182 -10.39 -9.19 18.72
CA PRO A 182 -9.64 -9.63 19.90
C PRO A 182 -8.20 -9.11 19.95
N ARG A 183 -7.65 -8.71 18.79
CA ARG A 183 -6.28 -8.19 18.63
C ARG A 183 -6.18 -6.67 18.68
N ILE A 184 -7.25 -5.93 18.99
CA ILE A 184 -7.21 -4.46 19.06
C ILE A 184 -6.20 -3.96 20.13
N TYR A 185 -6.04 -4.73 21.20
CA TYR A 185 -5.11 -4.45 22.30
C TYR A 185 -3.65 -4.85 21.99
N ASP A 186 -3.40 -5.60 20.90
CA ASP A 186 -2.05 -5.99 20.51
C ASP A 186 -1.19 -4.75 20.21
N LEU A 187 -1.82 -3.63 19.82
CA LEU A 187 -1.16 -2.36 19.53
C LEU A 187 -0.98 -1.47 20.77
N GLU A 188 -1.86 -1.55 21.77
CA GLU A 188 -1.79 -0.71 22.98
C GLU A 188 -0.53 -0.99 23.81
N GLY A 189 -0.10 -2.26 23.84
CA GLY A 189 1.13 -2.69 24.51
C GLY A 189 2.34 -2.80 23.60
N PHE A 190 2.24 -2.38 22.33
CA PHE A 190 3.28 -2.63 21.34
C PHE A 190 4.58 -1.91 21.72
N ARG A 191 5.68 -2.67 21.75
CA ARG A 191 7.02 -2.17 22.01
C ARG A 191 7.91 -2.50 20.82
N LEU A 192 8.85 -1.61 20.52
CA LEU A 192 9.86 -1.87 19.51
C LEU A 192 10.62 -3.16 19.87
N PRO A 193 10.60 -4.19 19.00
CA PRO A 193 11.34 -5.43 19.25
C PRO A 193 12.84 -5.16 19.38
N GLU A 194 13.55 -5.92 20.23
CA GLU A 194 15.00 -5.75 20.43
C GLU A 194 15.79 -5.85 19.11
N ILE A 195 15.38 -6.76 18.22
CA ILE A 195 16.00 -6.92 16.88
C ILE A 195 15.91 -5.64 16.03
N CYS A 196 14.96 -4.76 16.32
CA CYS A 196 14.73 -3.50 15.62
C CYS A 196 15.29 -2.28 16.34
N LYS A 197 16.01 -2.45 17.47
CA LYS A 197 16.84 -1.39 18.04
C LYS A 197 18.13 -1.23 17.23
N THR A 198 17.96 -0.76 16.00
CA THR A 198 19.01 -0.66 14.99
C THR A 198 18.89 0.65 14.21
N ASP A 199 20.01 1.12 13.69
CA ASP A 199 20.09 2.24 12.74
C ASP A 199 20.38 1.78 11.30
N ILE A 200 20.40 0.47 11.05
CA ILE A 200 20.63 -0.10 9.72
C ILE A 200 19.46 0.26 8.80
N THR A 201 19.71 0.94 7.70
CA THR A 201 18.70 1.27 6.69
C THR A 201 18.43 0.09 5.76
N CYS A 202 17.16 -0.14 5.41
CA CYS A 202 16.80 -1.15 4.40
C CYS A 202 17.37 -0.78 3.03
N ILE A 203 17.81 -1.76 2.26
CA ILE A 203 18.31 -1.55 0.90
C ILE A 203 17.12 -1.45 -0.06
N PHE A 204 16.51 -0.27 -0.22
CA PHE A 204 15.43 -0.07 -1.19
C PHE A 204 15.80 0.98 -2.24
N ARG A 205 15.19 0.89 -3.42
CA ARG A 205 15.23 1.97 -4.42
C ARG A 205 13.91 2.75 -4.33
N PRO A 206 13.95 4.05 -4.02
CA PRO A 206 12.75 4.89 -4.03
C PRO A 206 12.18 5.04 -5.45
#